data_AF-A0A6H2DQ26-F1
#
_entry.id   AF-A0A6H2DQ26-F1
#
_cell.length_a   1.000
_cell.length_b   1.000
_cell.length_c   1.000
_cell.angle_alpha   90.00
_cell.angle_beta   90.00
_cell.angle_gamma   90.00
#
_symmetry.space_group_name_H-M   'P 1'
#
loop_
_entity.id
_entity.type
_entity.pdbx_description
1 polymer ?
#
loop_
_entity_poly.entity_id
_entity_poly.type
_entity_poly.pdbx_seq_one_letter_code
_entity_poly.pdbx_strand_id
1 'polypeptide(L)'
;MKLLNIKRMAALSALMIVTTGTLSGCAIGSLSGNSSQFNTVETLTLSKRPDNFFDGMVAIGKAQGYQYTGRDASINQINFTDQPNFGQTIIGTSFSINIIVTLKPDGRTVEMRFFGAGTGSSSDAERSTLRIEKLKSAIRDRWQ
;
A
#
# COMPACT_ATOMS: atom_id res chain seq x y z
N MET A 1 -18.19 55.88 -23.48
CA MET A 1 -18.78 55.58 -22.15
C MET A 1 -19.01 54.06 -22.08
N LYS A 2 -18.49 53.41 -21.03
CA LYS A 2 -18.70 52.04 -20.52
C LYS A 2 -18.16 50.80 -21.27
N LEU A 3 -17.20 50.17 -20.56
CA LEU A 3 -16.64 48.82 -20.67
C LEU A 3 -17.64 47.71 -20.30
N LEU A 4 -17.47 46.51 -20.87
CA LEU A 4 -17.77 45.19 -20.26
C LEU A 4 -17.18 44.10 -21.21
N ASN A 5 -15.98 43.56 -20.99
CA ASN A 5 -15.53 42.63 -19.95
C ASN A 5 -16.22 41.25 -20.02
N ILE A 6 -15.80 40.40 -20.96
CA ILE A 6 -16.19 38.98 -21.03
C ILE A 6 -15.02 38.13 -20.56
N LYS A 7 -15.31 37.39 -19.49
CA LYS A 7 -14.41 36.54 -18.72
C LYS A 7 -13.79 35.44 -19.56
N ARG A 8 -12.50 35.22 -19.32
CA ARG A 8 -11.70 34.08 -19.74
C ARG A 8 -12.27 32.79 -19.14
N MET A 9 -12.63 31.81 -19.95
CA MET A 9 -12.74 30.41 -19.54
C MET A 9 -11.50 29.68 -20.04
N ALA A 10 -10.60 29.38 -19.10
CA ALA A 10 -9.47 28.50 -19.32
C ALA A 10 -10.00 27.05 -19.42
N ALA A 11 -9.90 26.46 -20.61
CA ALA A 11 -10.03 25.02 -20.78
C ALA A 11 -8.73 24.38 -20.25
N LEU A 12 -8.76 23.91 -19.01
CA LEU A 12 -7.68 23.16 -18.40
C LEU A 12 -7.73 21.73 -18.96
N SER A 13 -6.97 21.48 -20.02
CA SER A 13 -6.79 20.15 -20.59
C SER A 13 -6.15 19.22 -19.53
N ALA A 14 -6.90 18.20 -19.15
CA ALA A 14 -6.46 17.15 -18.24
C ALA A 14 -5.31 16.35 -18.88
N LEU A 15 -4.10 16.53 -18.34
CA LEU A 15 -2.94 15.69 -18.63
C LEU A 15 -3.12 14.36 -17.89
N MET A 16 -3.60 13.33 -18.59
CA MET A 16 -3.51 11.95 -18.13
C MET A 16 -2.04 11.52 -18.15
N ILE A 17 -1.37 11.58 -17.01
CA ILE A 17 -0.10 10.89 -16.81
C ILE A 17 -0.46 9.44 -16.42
N VAL A 18 -0.47 8.55 -17.42
CA VAL A 18 -0.38 7.11 -17.18
C VAL A 18 1.07 6.83 -16.80
N THR A 19 1.38 6.85 -15.50
CA THR A 19 2.64 6.29 -15.01
C THR A 19 2.52 4.77 -15.10
N THR A 20 3.09 4.20 -16.15
CA THR A 20 3.41 2.77 -16.24
C THR A 20 4.38 2.43 -15.11
N GLY A 21 3.84 1.91 -14.01
CA GLY A 21 4.64 1.30 -12.97
C GLY A 21 5.33 0.08 -13.56
N THR A 22 6.65 0.15 -13.73
CA THR A 22 7.48 -1.01 -13.99
C THR A 22 7.39 -1.93 -12.78
N LEU A 23 6.55 -2.97 -12.88
CA LEU A 23 6.56 -4.12 -11.97
C LEU A 23 7.87 -4.89 -12.19
N SER A 24 8.95 -4.38 -11.60
CA SER A 24 10.19 -5.13 -11.41
C SER A 24 10.02 -6.07 -10.21
N GLY A 25 9.07 -7.00 -10.32
CA GLY A 25 8.96 -8.13 -9.43
C GLY A 25 9.94 -9.20 -9.88
N CYS A 26 11.17 -9.17 -9.36
CA CYS A 26 12.05 -10.34 -9.43
C CYS A 26 11.42 -11.43 -8.56
N ALA A 27 10.59 -12.28 -9.16
CA ALA A 27 10.22 -13.56 -8.57
C ALA A 27 11.48 -14.43 -8.53
N ILE A 28 12.25 -14.31 -7.44
CA ILE A 28 13.35 -15.23 -7.15
C ILE A 28 12.68 -16.56 -6.81
N GLY A 29 12.53 -17.41 -7.83
CA GLY A 29 12.17 -18.81 -7.67
C GLY A 29 13.26 -19.51 -6.87
N SER A 30 13.07 -19.59 -5.55
CA SER A 30 13.88 -20.45 -4.70
C SER A 30 13.47 -21.89 -4.96
N LEU A 31 14.35 -22.63 -5.63
CA LEU A 31 14.35 -24.08 -5.62
C LEU A 31 14.44 -24.59 -4.17
N SER A 32 13.64 -25.63 -3.88
CA SER A 32 13.66 -26.50 -2.69
C SER A 32 12.99 -25.95 -1.40
N GLY A 33 11.81 -26.50 -1.10
CA GLY A 33 11.05 -26.32 0.14
C GLY A 33 9.65 -25.76 -0.10
N ASN A 34 8.59 -26.37 0.47
CA ASN A 34 7.18 -26.00 0.30
C ASN A 34 6.79 -24.62 0.89
N SER A 35 7.71 -23.67 0.98
CA SER A 35 7.51 -22.31 1.47
C SER A 35 7.72 -21.32 0.33
N SER A 36 6.67 -20.63 -0.11
CA SER A 36 6.85 -19.49 -1.02
C SER A 36 6.90 -18.21 -0.21
N GLN A 37 7.87 -17.36 -0.55
CA GLN A 37 8.01 -16.03 0.00
C GLN A 37 7.77 -15.04 -1.12
N PHE A 38 6.99 -14.01 -0.81
CA PHE A 38 6.74 -12.87 -1.68
C PHE A 38 7.18 -11.62 -0.95
N ASN A 39 8.05 -10.83 -1.58
CA ASN A 39 8.52 -9.57 -1.04
C ASN A 39 8.52 -8.52 -2.13
N THR A 40 7.94 -7.36 -1.86
CA THR A 40 8.00 -6.21 -2.76
C THR A 40 8.04 -4.90 -1.99
N VAL A 41 8.58 -3.88 -2.63
CA VAL A 41 8.56 -2.50 -2.16
C VAL A 41 7.84 -1.66 -3.21
N GLU A 42 6.77 -1.01 -2.78
CA GLU A 42 5.89 -0.21 -3.61
C GLU A 42 5.93 1.23 -3.14
N THR A 43 5.78 2.16 -4.07
CA THR A 43 5.70 3.59 -3.74
C THR A 43 4.43 4.19 -4.32
N LEU A 44 3.85 5.13 -3.58
CA LEU A 44 2.66 5.87 -3.95
C LEU A 44 2.86 7.34 -3.60
N THR A 45 2.71 8.22 -4.59
CA THR A 45 2.69 9.67 -4.35
C THR A 45 1.26 10.15 -4.17
N LEU A 46 1.02 10.86 -3.08
CA LEU A 46 -0.27 11.46 -2.74
C LEU A 46 -0.41 12.86 -3.36
N SER A 47 -1.62 13.19 -3.80
CA SER A 47 -1.96 14.54 -4.30
C SER A 47 -1.98 15.58 -3.18
N LYS A 48 -2.22 15.17 -1.93
CA LYS A 48 -2.18 16.03 -0.74
C LYS A 48 -1.34 15.41 0.37
N ARG A 49 -0.80 16.28 1.24
CA ARG A 49 -0.12 15.85 2.46
C ARG A 49 -1.15 15.32 3.47
N PRO A 50 -0.96 14.13 4.06
CA PRO A 50 -1.83 13.63 5.11
C PRO A 50 -1.85 14.56 6.32
N ASP A 51 -3.05 14.91 6.78
CA ASP A 51 -3.35 15.66 7.99
C ASP A 51 -3.21 14.80 9.26
N ASN A 52 -3.58 13.52 9.18
CA ASN A 52 -3.44 12.53 10.23
C ASN A 52 -3.06 11.16 9.64
N PHE A 53 -1.78 11.04 9.28
CA PHE A 53 -1.25 9.83 8.61
C PHE A 53 -1.45 8.57 9.45
N PHE A 54 -1.17 8.63 10.76
CA PHE A 54 -1.25 7.47 11.64
C PHE A 54 -2.68 6.93 11.75
N ASP A 55 -3.63 7.75 12.20
CA ASP A 55 -5.00 7.27 12.41
C ASP A 55 -5.65 6.88 11.08
N GLY A 56 -5.35 7.60 10.00
CA GLY A 56 -5.80 7.26 8.66
C GLY A 56 -5.30 5.90 8.19
N MET A 57 -4.01 5.61 8.39
CA MET A 57 -3.43 4.33 8.02
C MET A 57 -3.95 3.18 8.88
N VAL A 58 -4.15 3.38 10.18
CA VAL A 58 -4.75 2.36 11.06
C VAL A 58 -6.17 2.04 10.63
N ALA A 59 -6.97 3.06 10.28
CA ALA A 59 -8.32 2.88 9.77
C ALA A 59 -8.34 2.12 8.43
N ILE A 60 -7.45 2.49 7.50
CA ILE A 60 -7.29 1.78 6.22
C ILE A 60 -6.87 0.32 6.46
N GLY A 61 -5.85 0.09 7.29
CA GLY A 61 -5.36 -1.25 7.61
C GLY A 61 -6.49 -2.14 8.13
N LYS A 62 -7.24 -1.66 9.12
CA LYS A 62 -8.41 -2.36 9.67
C LYS A 62 -9.48 -2.64 8.60
N ALA A 63 -9.80 -1.66 7.75
CA ALA A 63 -10.77 -1.82 6.67
C ALA A 63 -10.32 -2.86 5.62
N GLN A 64 -9.01 -3.03 5.43
CA GLN A 64 -8.42 -4.03 4.54
C GLN A 64 -8.15 -5.38 5.21
N GLY A 65 -8.57 -5.56 6.48
CA GLY A 65 -8.39 -6.83 7.22
C GLY A 65 -7.01 -7.00 7.86
N TYR A 66 -6.22 -5.93 7.95
CA TYR A 66 -4.95 -5.94 8.65
C TYR A 66 -5.06 -5.40 10.08
N GLN A 67 -4.21 -5.91 10.95
CA GLN A 67 -4.05 -5.49 12.33
C GLN A 67 -2.80 -4.63 12.47
N TYR A 68 -2.92 -3.51 13.18
CA TYR A 68 -1.78 -2.69 13.57
C TYR A 68 -0.91 -3.44 14.59
N THR A 69 0.40 -3.47 14.37
CA THR A 69 1.36 -4.18 15.24
C THR A 69 2.44 -3.29 15.84
N GLY A 70 2.61 -2.07 15.34
CA GLY A 70 3.61 -1.15 15.87
C GLY A 70 3.82 0.08 15.00
N ARG A 71 4.49 1.07 15.57
CA ARG A 71 4.79 2.35 14.93
C ARG A 71 6.20 2.79 15.30
N ASP A 72 6.90 3.37 14.34
CA ASP A 72 8.03 4.25 14.60
C ASP A 72 7.64 5.68 14.23
N ALA A 73 7.44 6.52 15.25
CA ALA A 73 7.03 7.90 15.06
C ALA A 73 8.15 8.79 14.51
N SER A 74 9.43 8.42 14.71
CA SER A 74 10.58 9.22 14.26
C SER A 74 10.70 9.27 12.74
N ILE A 75 10.26 8.20 12.08
CA ILE A 75 10.31 8.04 10.62
C ILE A 75 8.93 7.90 9.99
N ASN A 76 7.85 8.18 10.73
CA ASN A 76 6.46 8.01 10.28
C ASN A 76 6.18 6.63 9.65
N GLN A 77 6.65 5.57 10.31
CA GLN A 77 6.46 4.20 9.89
C GLN A 77 5.39 3.50 10.72
N ILE A 78 4.58 2.68 10.07
CA ILE A 78 3.48 1.92 10.67
C ILE A 78 3.55 0.48 10.17
N ASN A 79 3.47 -0.47 11.09
CA ASN A 79 3.55 -1.89 10.81
C ASN A 79 2.15 -2.53 10.94
N PHE A 80 1.85 -3.43 10.01
CA PHE A 80 0.61 -4.20 9.97
C PHE A 80 0.88 -5.69 9.77
N THR A 81 -0.05 -6.52 10.24
CA THR A 81 -0.08 -7.96 9.99
C THR A 81 -1.48 -8.41 9.59
N ASP A 82 -1.64 -9.52 8.85
CA ASP A 82 -2.95 -10.08 8.53
C ASP A 82 -3.48 -11.08 9.58
N GLN A 83 -2.70 -11.40 10.62
CA GLN A 83 -3.08 -12.41 11.61
C GLN A 83 -3.75 -11.82 12.87
N PRO A 84 -4.96 -12.27 13.25
CA PRO A 84 -5.42 -12.27 14.63
C PRO A 84 -4.74 -13.43 15.37
N ASN A 85 -3.75 -13.13 16.23
CA ASN A 85 -3.31 -13.95 17.37
C ASN A 85 -3.32 -15.49 17.21
N PHE A 86 -2.17 -16.10 16.91
CA PHE A 86 -1.58 -17.35 17.49
C PHE A 86 -2.43 -18.61 17.81
N GLY A 87 -3.71 -18.72 17.44
CA GLY A 87 -4.60 -19.81 17.85
C GLY A 87 -5.17 -20.68 16.71
N GLN A 88 -4.94 -20.34 15.45
CA GLN A 88 -5.47 -21.08 14.29
C GLN A 88 -4.39 -21.81 13.48
N THR A 89 -3.27 -22.18 14.12
CA THR A 89 -2.33 -23.18 13.58
C THR A 89 -2.90 -24.60 13.77
N ILE A 90 -4.14 -24.82 13.34
CA ILE A 90 -4.75 -26.15 13.33
C ILE A 90 -5.15 -26.35 11.87
N ILE A 91 -4.36 -27.17 11.16
CA ILE A 91 -4.48 -27.59 9.75
C ILE A 91 -3.62 -26.79 8.75
N GLY A 92 -2.32 -27.06 8.74
CA GLY A 92 -1.51 -27.30 7.53
C GLY A 92 -1.13 -26.15 6.58
N THR A 93 -1.78 -24.99 6.63
CA THR A 93 -1.44 -23.84 5.75
C THR A 93 -1.32 -22.57 6.57
N SER A 94 -0.09 -22.25 6.96
CA SER A 94 0.20 -20.98 7.62
C SER A 94 0.65 -19.98 6.56
N PHE A 95 -0.16 -18.98 6.27
CA PHE A 95 0.25 -17.81 5.49
C PHE A 95 0.19 -16.58 6.41
N SER A 96 1.22 -15.74 6.33
CA SER A 96 1.36 -14.54 7.13
C SER A 96 1.86 -13.41 6.24
N ILE A 97 1.21 -12.25 6.36
CA ILE A 97 1.60 -11.02 5.71
C ILE A 97 2.04 -10.02 6.76
N ASN A 98 3.21 -9.41 6.51
CA ASN A 98 3.68 -8.23 7.18
C ASN A 98 3.74 -7.06 6.20
N ILE A 99 3.22 -5.90 6.60
CA ILE A 99 3.25 -4.68 5.79
C ILE A 99 3.87 -3.57 6.63
N ILE A 100 4.85 -2.89 6.06
CA ILE A 100 5.45 -1.70 6.64
C ILE A 100 5.10 -0.53 5.72
N VAL A 101 4.45 0.49 6.26
CA VAL A 101 4.05 1.69 5.52
C VAL A 101 4.75 2.90 6.12
N THR A 102 5.48 3.64 5.30
CA THR A 102 6.29 4.79 5.73
C THR A 102 5.95 6.02 4.92
N LEU A 103 5.58 7.11 5.60
CA LEU A 103 5.48 8.43 4.97
C LEU A 103 6.88 9.06 4.89
N LYS A 104 7.36 9.29 3.67
CA LYS A 104 8.67 9.91 3.43
C LYS A 104 8.70 11.37 3.93
N PRO A 105 9.91 11.94 4.14
CA PRO A 105 10.07 13.31 4.65
C PRO A 105 9.42 14.40 3.78
N ASP A 106 9.19 14.14 2.49
CA ASP A 106 8.45 15.02 1.58
C ASP A 106 6.97 15.21 1.99
N GLY A 107 6.47 14.35 2.89
CA GLY A 107 5.10 14.37 3.41
C GLY A 107 4.06 13.93 2.40
N ARG A 108 4.45 13.34 1.26
CA ARG A 108 3.52 12.97 0.17
C ARG A 108 3.84 11.62 -0.45
N THR A 109 5.06 11.13 -0.34
CA THR A 109 5.43 9.81 -0.83
C THR A 109 5.25 8.79 0.28
N VAL A 110 4.43 7.77 0.01
CA VAL A 110 4.24 6.62 0.88
C VAL A 110 5.01 5.45 0.29
N GLU A 111 5.94 4.89 1.05
CA GLU A 111 6.59 3.62 0.73
C GLU A 111 5.89 2.50 1.48
N MET A 112 5.62 1.40 0.79
CA MET A 112 5.01 0.19 1.35
C MET A 112 5.95 -0.97 1.09
N ARG A 113 6.45 -1.60 2.14
CA ARG A 113 7.14 -2.88 2.05
C ARG A 113 6.16 -3.98 2.41
N PHE A 114 5.94 -4.91 1.50
CA PHE A 114 5.04 -6.03 1.69
C PHE A 114 5.85 -7.32 1.73
N PHE A 115 5.66 -8.10 2.79
CA PHE A 115 6.27 -9.41 2.95
C PHE A 115 5.18 -10.43 3.24
N GLY A 116 5.04 -11.44 2.37
CA GLY A 116 4.16 -12.59 2.57
C GLY A 116 4.99 -13.87 2.62
N ALA A 117 4.73 -14.72 3.61
CA ALA A 117 5.37 -16.02 3.71
C ALA A 117 4.36 -17.09 4.15
N GLY A 118 4.46 -18.29 3.59
CA GLY A 118 3.64 -19.40 4.04
C GLY A 118 3.87 -20.74 3.35
N THR A 119 3.17 -21.77 3.84
CA THR A 119 3.15 -23.11 3.26
C THR A 119 1.85 -23.33 2.46
N GLY A 120 1.97 -23.73 1.18
CA GLY A 120 0.85 -23.86 0.24
C GLY A 120 0.63 -22.63 -0.65
N SER A 121 -0.10 -22.79 -1.76
CA SER A 121 -0.27 -21.79 -2.84
C SER A 121 -0.91 -20.46 -2.43
N SER A 122 -1.28 -20.25 -1.17
CA SER A 122 -1.74 -18.94 -0.69
C SER A 122 -0.69 -17.83 -0.72
N SER A 123 0.59 -18.17 -0.91
CA SER A 123 1.71 -17.26 -1.16
C SER A 123 1.84 -16.77 -2.60
N ASP A 124 0.83 -17.00 -3.45
CA ASP A 124 0.80 -16.56 -4.83
C ASP A 124 1.06 -15.04 -4.93
N ALA A 125 2.06 -14.69 -5.73
CA ALA A 125 2.41 -13.31 -6.05
C ALA A 125 1.18 -12.52 -6.53
N GLU A 126 0.31 -13.14 -7.32
CA GLU A 126 -0.92 -12.52 -7.83
C GLU A 126 -1.87 -12.05 -6.70
N ARG A 127 -2.13 -12.91 -5.71
CA ARG A 127 -2.98 -12.54 -4.56
C ARG A 127 -2.36 -11.42 -3.73
N SER A 128 -1.03 -11.46 -3.57
CA SER A 128 -0.28 -10.42 -2.86
C SER A 128 -0.32 -9.09 -3.63
N THR A 129 -0.15 -9.11 -4.95
CA THR A 129 -0.30 -7.94 -5.82
C THR A 129 -1.71 -7.36 -5.74
N LEU A 130 -2.77 -8.18 -5.78
CA LEU A 130 -4.14 -7.71 -5.63
C LEU A 130 -4.38 -7.04 -4.27
N ARG A 131 -3.82 -7.59 -3.19
CA ARG A 131 -3.89 -6.99 -1.84
C ARG A 131 -3.16 -5.66 -1.78
N ILE A 132 -2.00 -5.56 -2.40
CA ILE A 132 -1.21 -4.33 -2.51
C ILE A 132 -1.99 -3.26 -3.29
N GLU A 133 -2.57 -3.60 -4.45
CA GLU A 133 -3.36 -2.65 -5.24
C GLU A 133 -4.58 -2.13 -4.48
N LYS A 134 -5.29 -3.00 -3.75
CA LYS A 134 -6.40 -2.59 -2.88
C LYS A 134 -5.94 -1.62 -1.79
N LEU A 135 -4.80 -1.90 -1.14
CA LEU A 135 -4.23 -1.02 -0.13
C LEU A 135 -3.81 0.33 -0.75
N LYS A 136 -3.13 0.32 -1.90
CA LYS A 136 -2.74 1.52 -2.64
C LYS A 136 -3.94 2.37 -3.01
N SER A 137 -5.02 1.76 -3.50
CA SER A 137 -6.26 2.47 -3.80
C SER A 137 -6.84 3.12 -2.55
N ALA A 138 -6.99 2.37 -1.45
CA ALA A 138 -7.55 2.90 -0.21
C ALA A 138 -6.74 4.07 0.38
N ILE A 139 -5.40 3.99 0.30
CA ILE A 139 -4.50 5.08 0.69
C ILE A 139 -4.72 6.29 -0.23
N ARG A 140 -4.75 6.07 -1.55
CA ARG A 140 -4.98 7.14 -2.51
C ARG A 140 -6.30 7.82 -2.23
N ASP A 141 -7.40 7.07 -2.19
CA ASP A 141 -8.78 7.54 -1.99
C ASP A 141 -8.95 8.40 -0.73
N ARG A 142 -8.21 8.08 0.34
CA ARG A 142 -8.24 8.88 1.56
C ARG A 142 -7.55 10.25 1.42
N TRP A 143 -6.51 10.36 0.61
CA TRP A 143 -5.66 11.55 0.49
C TRP A 143 -5.55 12.09 -0.94
N GLN A 144 -6.63 11.93 -1.73
CA GLN A 144 -6.80 12.56 -3.05
C GLN A 144 -6.99 14.08 -2.96
#